data_AF-A0A183E234-F1
#
_entry.id   AF-A0A183E234-F1
#
_cell.length_a   1.000
_cell.length_b   1.000
_cell.length_c   1.000
_cell.angle_alpha   90.00
_cell.angle_beta   90.00
_cell.angle_gamma   90.00
#
_symmetry.space_group_name_H-M   'P 1'
#
loop_
_entity.id
_entity.type
_entity.pdbx_description
1 polymer ?
#
loop_
_entity_poly.entity_id
_entity_poly.type
_entity_poly.pdbx_seq_one_letter_code
_entity_poly.pdbx_strand_id
1 'polypeptide(L)' 'MDIAAAAPAYGDALLARWNDLASFLTPSQREKWWQRLWSSYSQRAFHNLEHLNRMLLLFDEYKDQLHERYATAYAIFFL' A
#
# COMPACT_ATOMS: atom_id res chain seq x y z
N MET A 1 22.84 2.82 -1.94
CA MET A 1 21.53 3.48 -1.75
C MET A 1 20.96 2.87 -0.48
N ASP A 2 20.84 3.68 0.57
CA ASP A 2 20.61 3.22 1.94
C ASP A 2 19.13 2.87 2.16
N ILE A 3 18.84 1.60 2.40
CA ILE A 3 17.48 1.02 2.41
C ILE A 3 16.71 1.44 3.68
N ALA A 4 17.43 1.83 4.74
CA ALA A 4 16.83 2.17 6.04
C ALA A 4 16.16 3.56 6.08
N ALA A 5 16.59 4.49 5.22
CA ALA A 5 16.10 5.88 5.25
C ALA A 5 14.75 6.07 4.54
N ALA A 6 14.31 5.11 3.71
CA ALA A 6 13.14 5.28 2.83
C ALA A 6 11.83 4.71 3.43
N ALA A 7 11.90 3.81 4.42
CA ALA A 7 10.73 3.23 5.08
C ALA A 7 9.77 4.27 5.71
N PRO A 8 10.25 5.34 6.39
CA PRO A 8 9.35 6.39 6.89
C PRO A 8 8.78 7.25 5.76
N ALA A 9 9.49 7.44 4.65
CA ALA A 9 9.04 8.30 3.55
C ALA A 9 7.84 7.75 2.78
N TYR A 10 7.68 6.42 2.70
CA TYR A 10 6.54 5.80 2.02
C TYR A 10 5.38 5.47 2.96
N GLY A 11 5.65 5.30 4.25
CA GLY A 11 4.65 4.84 5.22
C GLY A 11 3.42 5.74 5.32
N ASP A 12 3.61 7.04 5.40
CA ASP A 12 2.51 8.01 5.52
C ASP A 12 1.65 8.06 4.26
N ALA A 13 2.28 8.05 3.08
CA ALA A 13 1.58 8.05 1.80
C ALA A 13 0.76 6.76 1.58
N LEU A 14 1.34 5.62 1.95
CA LEU A 14 0.66 4.32 1.89
C LEU A 14 -0.48 4.23 2.90
N LEU A 15 -0.31 4.75 4.12
CA LEU A 15 -1.35 4.81 5.14
C LEU A 15 -2.52 5.70 4.69
N ALA A 16 -2.23 6.87 4.12
CA ALA A 16 -3.27 7.76 3.58
C ALA A 16 -4.09 7.06 2.48
N ARG A 17 -3.42 6.38 1.54
CA ARG A 17 -4.08 5.59 0.49
C ARG A 17 -4.89 4.44 1.04
N TRP A 18 -4.35 3.70 2.02
CA TRP A 18 -5.07 2.62 2.68
C TRP A 18 -6.35 3.14 3.35
N ASN A 19 -6.27 4.28 4.04
CA ASN A 19 -7.42 4.89 4.71
C ASN A 19 -8.51 5.34 3.75
N ASP A 20 -8.13 5.88 2.59
CA ASP A 20 -9.05 6.26 1.52
C ASP A 20 -9.72 5.03 0.90
N LEU A 21 -8.91 4.05 0.47
CA LEU A 21 -9.37 2.81 -0.17
C LEU A 21 -10.30 2.01 0.76
N ALA A 22 -9.93 1.89 2.04
CA ALA A 22 -10.68 1.15 3.04
C ALA A 22 -11.64 2.04 3.86
N SER A 23 -12.06 3.18 3.34
CA SER A 23 -12.93 4.15 4.03
C SER A 23 -14.27 3.55 4.51
N PHE A 24 -14.75 2.49 3.84
CA PHE A 24 -15.95 1.74 4.24
C PHE A 24 -15.77 0.83 5.47
N LEU A 25 -14.54 0.52 5.85
CA LEU A 25 -14.25 -0.26 7.06
C LEU A 25 -14.31 0.63 8.30
N THR A 26 -14.58 0.01 9.46
CA THR A 26 -14.45 0.73 10.72
C THR A 26 -12.99 1.13 10.99
N PRO A 27 -12.74 2.19 11.78
CA PRO A 27 -11.37 2.58 12.12
C PRO A 27 -10.54 1.44 12.72
N SER A 28 -11.15 0.59 13.57
CA SER A 28 -10.48 -0.56 14.19
C SER A 28 -10.12 -1.65 13.17
N GLN A 29 -10.97 -1.88 12.16
CA GLN A 29 -10.67 -2.81 11.07
C GLN A 29 -9.56 -2.27 10.18
N ARG A 30 -9.60 -0.99 9.81
CA ARG A 30 -8.53 -0.35 9.02
C ARG A 30 -7.19 -0.45 9.71
N GLU A 31 -7.12 -0.11 10.99
CA GLU A 31 -5.88 -0.18 11.77
C GLU A 31 -5.34 -1.61 11.85
N LYS A 32 -6.20 -2.59 12.16
CA LYS A 32 -5.82 -4.00 12.22
C LYS A 32 -5.18 -4.49 10.92
N TRP A 33 -5.79 -4.17 9.78
CA TRP A 33 -5.27 -4.58 8.47
C TRP A 33 -4.01 -3.81 8.10
N TRP A 34 -3.94 -2.52 8.42
CA TRP A 34 -2.74 -1.71 8.21
C TRP A 34 -1.53 -2.28 8.96
N GLN A 35 -1.68 -2.63 10.24
CA GLN A 35 -0.61 -3.25 11.02
C GLN A 35 -0.13 -4.57 10.40
N ARG A 36 -1.05 -5.37 9.87
CA ARG A 36 -0.71 -6.63 9.18
C ARG A 36 0.06 -6.37 7.89
N LEU A 37 -0.36 -5.38 7.09
CA LEU A 37 0.34 -4.96 5.87
C LEU A 37 1.75 -4.48 6.23
N TRP A 38 1.85 -3.52 7.15
CA TRP A 38 3.12 -2.97 7.61
C TRP A 38 4.10 -4.06 8.06
N SER A 39 3.64 -4.98 8.91
CA SER A 39 4.48 -6.10 9.37
C SER A 39 4.91 -7.03 8.24
N SER A 40 4.07 -7.23 7.22
CA SER A 40 4.36 -8.12 6.10
C SER A 40 5.41 -7.53 5.15
N TYR A 41 5.37 -6.21 4.93
CA TYR A 41 6.27 -5.52 3.99
C TYR A 41 7.57 -5.01 4.63
N SER A 42 7.57 -4.69 5.93
CA SER A 42 8.76 -4.16 6.63
C SER A 42 9.91 -5.16 6.75
N GLN A 43 9.63 -6.47 6.66
CA GLN A 43 10.63 -7.53 6.82
C GLN A 43 11.14 -8.10 5.49
N ARG A 44 10.60 -7.67 4.34
CA ARG A 44 10.91 -8.24 3.03
C ARG A 44 12.07 -7.49 2.34
N ALA A 45 12.93 -8.22 1.62
CA ALA A 45 14.03 -7.63 0.87
C ALA A 45 13.61 -7.04 -0.49
N PHE A 46 12.71 -7.71 -1.23
CA PHE A 46 12.40 -7.37 -2.64
C PHE A 46 10.92 -7.02 -2.94
N HIS A 47 10.05 -7.14 -1.95
CA HIS A 47 8.66 -6.66 -2.02
C HIS A 47 8.35 -5.95 -0.70
N ASN A 48 9.02 -4.82 -0.49
CA ASN A 48 8.91 -4.00 0.71
C ASN A 48 7.99 -2.80 0.48
N LEU A 49 7.92 -1.88 1.46
CA LEU A 49 7.06 -0.68 1.37
C LEU A 49 7.41 0.21 0.16
N GLU A 50 8.68 0.30 -0.23
CA GLU A 50 9.09 1.04 -1.43
C GLU A 50 8.50 0.41 -2.68
N HIS A 51 8.60 -0.91 -2.81
CA HIS A 51 8.02 -1.63 -3.94
C HIS A 51 6.50 -1.45 -3.99
N LEU A 52 5.82 -1.57 -2.84
CA LEU A 52 4.38 -1.35 -2.75
C LEU A 52 3.97 0.06 -3.21
N ASN A 53 4.71 1.08 -2.77
CA ASN A 53 4.47 2.46 -3.20
C ASN A 53 4.67 2.63 -4.71
N ARG A 54 5.73 2.04 -5.29
CA ARG A 54 5.95 2.06 -6.74
C ARG A 54 4.80 1.39 -7.52
N MET A 55 4.30 0.27 -7.03
CA MET A 55 3.14 -0.40 -7.63
C MET A 55 1.89 0.47 -7.63
N LEU A 56 1.65 1.23 -6.55
CA LEU A 56 0.52 2.16 -6.47
C LEU A 56 0.68 3.40 -7.36
N LEU A 57 1.91 3.88 -7.55
CA LEU A 57 2.18 4.95 -8.52
C LEU A 57 1.91 4.49 -9.96
N LEU A 58 2.35 3.28 -10.31
CA LEU A 58 2.01 2.68 -11.60
C LEU A 58 0.50 2.47 -11.74
N PHE A 59 -0.18 2.03 -10.69
CA PHE A 59 -1.64 1.94 -10.69
C PHE A 59 -2.27 3.30 -11.02
N ASP A 60 -1.82 4.40 -10.42
CA ASP A 60 -2.40 5.72 -10.72
C ASP A 60 -2.23 6.14 -12.18
N GLU A 61 -1.12 5.76 -12.81
CA GLU A 61 -0.84 6.05 -14.22
C GLU A 61 -1.78 5.27 -15.16
N TYR A 62 -2.10 4.02 -14.82
CA TYR A 62 -2.84 3.12 -15.70
C TYR A 62 -4.28 2.82 -15.25
N LYS A 63 -4.73 3.32 -14.09
CA LYS A 63 -6.05 2.98 -13.52
C LYS A 63 -7.21 3.25 -14.45
N ASP A 64 -7.10 4.23 -15.32
CA ASP A 64 -8.19 4.56 -16.25
C ASP A 64 -8.40 3.50 -17.33
N GLN A 65 -7.40 2.65 -17.57
CA GLN A 65 -7.45 1.53 -18.50
C GLN A 65 -7.92 0.23 -17.83
N LEU A 66 -8.05 0.22 -16.50
CA LEU A 66 -8.45 -0.96 -15.74
C LEU A 66 -9.98 -1.06 -15.65
N HIS A 67 -10.49 -2.25 -15.89
CA HIS A 67 -11.90 -2.58 -15.69
C HIS A 67 -12.28 -2.50 -14.20
N GLU A 68 -11.47 -3.13 -13.34
CA GLU A 68 -11.72 -3.24 -11.90
C GLU A 68 -10.66 -2.50 -11.08
N ARG A 69 -10.79 -1.17 -11.01
CA ARG A 69 -9.82 -0.28 -10.34
C ARG A 69 -9.65 -0.61 -8.87
N TYR A 70 -10.76 -0.77 -8.15
CA TYR A 70 -10.74 -1.04 -6.72
C TYR A 70 -10.18 -2.42 -6.40
N ALA A 71 -10.58 -3.46 -7.15
CA ALA A 71 -10.04 -4.80 -6.96
C ALA A 71 -8.51 -4.83 -7.21
N THR A 72 -8.04 -4.09 -8.22
CA THR A 72 -6.61 -3.99 -8.52
C THR A 72 -5.84 -3.24 -7.42
N ALA A 73 -6.38 -2.11 -6.94
CA ALA A 73 -5.78 -1.37 -5.83
C ALA A 73 -5.67 -2.25 -4.56
N TYR A 74 -6.71 -3.03 -4.26
CA TYR A 74 -6.66 -4.02 -3.18
C TYR A 74 -5.62 -5.09 -3.41
N ALA A 75 -5.59 -5.69 -4.61
CA ALA A 75 -4.62 -6.73 -4.93
C ALA A 75 -3.18 -6.25 -4.68
N ILE A 76 -2.86 -5.00 -5.06
CA ILE A 76 -1.55 -4.40 -4.83
C ILE A 76 -1.16 -4.39 -3.34
N PHE A 77 -2.09 -4.05 -2.43
CA PHE A 77 -1.81 -4.08 -1.00
C PHE A 77 -1.59 -5.50 -0.46
N PHE A 78 -2.16 -6.54 -1.06
CA PHE A 78 -2.16 -7.90 -0.50
C PHE A 78 -1.26 -8.91 -1.24
N LEU A 79 -0.27 -8.46 -2.03
CA LEU A 79 0.75 -9.28 -2.69
C LEU A 79 1.77 -9.91 -1.71
#